data_AF-A0A455TVR3-F1
#
_entry.id   AF-A0A455TVR3-F1
#
_cell.length_a   1.000
_cell.length_b   1.000
_cell.length_c   1.000
_cell.angle_alpha   90.00
_cell.angle_beta   90.00
_cell.angle_gamma   90.00
#
_symmetry.space_group_name_H-M   'P 1'
#
loop_
_entity.id
_entity.type
_entity.pdbx_description
1 polymer ?
#
loop_
_entity_poly.entity_id
_entity_poly.type
_entity_poly.pdbx_seq_one_letter_code
_entity_poly.pdbx_strand_id
1 'polypeptide(L)'
;MCKILNISRQTYYYQAKPIENESDLEEIVQEEFIRNRKAYGTRKLKKCLAKRGLQLSRRRIGRIMKRRGLTSTYTIAHFKGQRTACNEAKTANVLDRTFTQEQPLEAIVTDLTYVRVGKKWHYICLILDLFNREIMALCQ
;
A
#
# COMPACT_ATOMS: atom_id res chain seq x y z
N MET A 1 -48.28 -6.40 27.20
CA MET A 1 -47.35 -7.18 26.35
C MET A 1 -45.89 -6.77 26.56
N CYS A 2 -45.38 -5.68 25.95
CA CYS A 2 -43.93 -5.35 25.97
C CYS A 2 -43.32 -5.11 27.37
N LYS A 3 -44.05 -4.48 28.29
CA LYS A 3 -43.60 -4.29 29.70
C LYS A 3 -43.51 -5.60 30.49
N ILE A 4 -44.35 -6.58 30.16
CA ILE A 4 -44.40 -7.88 30.84
C ILE A 4 -43.24 -8.77 30.34
N LEU A 5 -42.91 -8.66 29.05
CA LEU A 5 -41.83 -9.40 28.40
C LEU A 5 -40.46 -8.73 28.52
N ASN A 6 -40.37 -7.60 29.24
CA ASN A 6 -39.15 -6.79 29.42
C ASN A 6 -38.40 -6.45 28.12
N ILE A 7 -39.14 -6.18 27.04
CA ILE A 7 -38.60 -5.79 25.72
C ILE A 7 -38.91 -4.32 25.41
N SER A 8 -38.00 -3.66 24.69
CA SER A 8 -38.22 -2.29 24.21
C SER A 8 -39.42 -2.25 23.25
N ARG A 9 -40.27 -1.22 23.41
CA ARG A 9 -41.43 -0.98 22.54
C ARG A 9 -41.02 -0.79 21.07
N GLN A 10 -39.82 -0.25 20.82
CA GLN A 10 -39.30 -0.09 19.46
C GLN A 10 -39.05 -1.43 18.76
N THR A 11 -38.59 -2.44 19.51
CA THR A 11 -38.35 -3.79 18.99
C THR A 11 -39.65 -4.46 18.58
N TYR A 12 -40.76 -4.22 19.30
CA TYR A 12 -42.07 -4.79 18.97
C TYR A 12 -42.65 -4.28 17.65
N TYR A 13 -42.41 -3.00 17.32
CA TYR A 13 -42.83 -2.42 16.04
C TYR A 13 -41.76 -2.55 14.94
N TYR A 14 -40.57 -3.04 15.27
CA TYR A 14 -39.51 -3.23 14.30
C TYR A 14 -39.83 -4.42 13.40
N GLN A 15 -40.11 -4.14 12.14
CA GLN A 15 -40.12 -5.15 11.10
C GLN A 15 -38.74 -5.23 10.46
N ALA A 16 -38.10 -6.38 10.58
CA ALA A 16 -36.84 -6.65 9.89
C ALA A 16 -37.10 -6.53 8.38
N LYS A 17 -36.34 -5.66 7.71
CA LYS A 17 -36.36 -5.61 6.25
C LYS A 17 -35.86 -6.95 5.71
N PRO A 18 -36.54 -7.57 4.73
CA PRO A 18 -36.05 -8.77 4.10
C PRO A 18 -34.66 -8.49 3.51
N ILE A 19 -33.75 -9.44 3.70
CA ILE A 19 -32.45 -9.40 3.04
C ILE A 19 -32.73 -9.64 1.55
N GLU A 20 -32.61 -8.60 0.73
CA GLU A 20 -32.70 -8.77 -0.72
C GLU A 20 -31.63 -9.78 -1.17
N ASN A 21 -32.05 -10.77 -1.97
CA ASN A 21 -31.14 -11.68 -2.63
C ASN A 21 -30.29 -10.87 -3.63
N GLU A 22 -29.08 -10.49 -3.21
CA GLU A 22 -28.12 -9.77 -4.05
C GLU A 22 -27.38 -10.69 -5.05
N SER A 23 -27.83 -11.95 -5.20
CA SER A 23 -27.27 -12.98 -6.09
C SER A 23 -26.80 -12.42 -7.44
N ASP A 24 -27.72 -11.79 -8.15
CA ASP A 24 -27.49 -11.31 -9.52
C ASP A 24 -26.47 -10.17 -9.55
N LEU A 25 -26.48 -9.30 -8.54
CA LEU A 25 -25.51 -8.22 -8.40
C LEU A 25 -24.11 -8.76 -8.09
N GLU A 26 -24.01 -9.84 -7.33
CA GLU A 26 -22.73 -10.47 -7.03
C GLU A 26 -22.11 -11.10 -8.27
N GLU A 27 -22.92 -11.76 -9.10
CA GLU A 27 -22.47 -12.33 -10.37
C GLU A 27 -21.96 -11.25 -11.32
N ILE A 28 -22.72 -10.16 -11.51
CA ILE A 28 -22.29 -9.04 -12.38
C ILE A 28 -20.96 -8.43 -11.92
N VAL A 29 -20.77 -8.27 -10.59
CA VAL A 29 -19.52 -7.75 -10.04
C VAL A 29 -18.37 -8.74 -10.24
N GLN A 30 -18.62 -10.04 -10.09
CA GLN A 30 -17.64 -11.10 -10.29
C GLN A 30 -17.22 -11.20 -11.76
N GLU A 31 -18.17 -11.15 -12.70
CA GLU A 31 -17.90 -11.13 -14.14
C GLU A 31 -17.04 -9.93 -14.53
N GLU A 32 -17.40 -8.73 -14.09
CA GLU A 32 -16.61 -7.53 -14.38
C GLU A 32 -15.21 -7.60 -13.76
N PHE A 33 -15.06 -8.23 -12.60
CA PHE A 33 -13.77 -8.46 -11.99
C PHE A 33 -12.89 -9.43 -12.81
N ILE A 34 -13.47 -10.53 -13.29
CA ILE A 34 -12.78 -11.53 -14.13
C ILE A 34 -12.43 -10.94 -15.49
N ARG A 35 -13.35 -10.21 -16.13
CA ARG A 35 -13.15 -9.52 -17.42
C ARG A 35 -11.95 -8.58 -17.40
N ASN A 36 -11.71 -7.93 -16.27
CA ASN A 36 -10.57 -7.05 -16.06
C ASN A 36 -9.32 -7.78 -15.55
N ARG A 37 -9.20 -9.10 -15.80
CA ARG A 37 -8.06 -9.95 -15.40
C ARG A 37 -7.73 -9.86 -13.92
N LYS A 38 -8.76 -9.75 -13.06
CA LYS A 38 -8.63 -9.60 -11.61
C LYS A 38 -7.82 -8.37 -11.17
N ALA A 39 -7.61 -7.39 -12.05
CA ALA A 39 -6.77 -6.23 -11.75
C ALA A 39 -7.52 -5.14 -10.95
N TYR A 40 -8.83 -5.04 -11.11
CA TYR A 40 -9.58 -3.88 -10.63
C TYR A 40 -10.07 -4.03 -9.20
N GLY A 41 -9.72 -3.07 -8.34
CA GLY A 41 -10.32 -2.91 -7.02
C GLY A 41 -11.63 -2.11 -7.05
N THR A 42 -12.22 -1.90 -5.86
CA THR A 42 -13.53 -1.25 -5.67
C THR A 42 -13.71 0.09 -6.39
N ARG A 43 -12.66 0.92 -6.51
CA ARG A 43 -12.71 2.22 -7.21
C ARG A 43 -12.92 2.07 -8.72
N LYS A 44 -12.16 1.17 -9.36
CA LYS A 44 -12.22 0.96 -10.81
C LYS A 44 -13.49 0.20 -11.17
N LEU A 45 -13.86 -0.82 -10.39
CA LEU A 45 -15.11 -1.56 -10.56
C LEU A 45 -16.34 -0.63 -10.50
N LYS A 46 -16.39 0.34 -9.56
CA LYS A 46 -17.49 1.33 -9.54
C LYS A 46 -17.63 2.07 -10.87
N LYS A 47 -16.52 2.48 -11.48
CA LYS A 47 -16.56 3.19 -12.78
C LYS A 47 -17.02 2.26 -13.91
N CYS A 48 -16.58 1.00 -13.93
CA CYS A 48 -17.02 0.02 -14.94
C CYS A 48 -18.51 -0.29 -14.82
N LEU A 49 -18.99 -0.51 -13.58
CA LEU A 49 -20.40 -0.79 -13.30
C LEU A 49 -21.29 0.42 -13.64
N ALA A 50 -20.84 1.63 -13.33
CA ALA A 50 -21.54 2.86 -13.72
C ALA A 50 -21.69 2.99 -15.24
N LYS A 51 -20.68 2.60 -16.03
CA LYS A 51 -20.76 2.56 -17.51
C LYS A 51 -21.78 1.55 -18.03
N ARG A 52 -22.08 0.51 -17.25
CA ARG A 52 -23.13 -0.49 -17.53
C ARG A 52 -24.50 -0.09 -16.97
N GLY A 53 -24.66 1.15 -16.47
CA GLY A 53 -25.91 1.63 -15.88
C GLY A 53 -26.14 1.22 -14.41
N LEU A 54 -25.21 0.50 -13.79
CA LEU A 54 -25.31 0.02 -12.41
C LEU A 54 -24.63 1.00 -11.43
N GLN A 55 -25.44 1.81 -10.75
CA GLN A 55 -24.96 2.75 -9.73
C GLN A 55 -24.81 2.05 -8.37
N LEU A 56 -23.61 1.56 -8.08
CA LEU A 56 -23.29 0.91 -6.81
C LEU A 56 -22.32 1.75 -5.96
N SER A 57 -22.54 1.74 -4.64
CA SER A 57 -21.63 2.39 -3.69
C SER A 57 -20.33 1.58 -3.56
N ARG A 58 -19.22 2.27 -3.29
CA ARG A 58 -17.92 1.61 -3.08
C ARG A 58 -17.97 0.61 -1.92
N ARG A 59 -18.75 0.92 -0.87
CA ARG A 59 -18.92 0.04 0.31
C ARG A 59 -19.66 -1.25 -0.06
N ARG A 60 -20.71 -1.15 -0.89
CA ARG A 60 -21.48 -2.33 -1.36
C ARG A 60 -20.60 -3.24 -2.23
N ILE A 61 -19.88 -2.67 -3.20
CA ILE A 61 -18.92 -3.42 -4.03
C ILE A 61 -17.85 -4.09 -3.15
N GLY A 62 -17.30 -3.39 -2.16
CA GLY A 62 -16.32 -3.96 -1.24
C GLY A 62 -16.84 -5.14 -0.41
N ARG A 63 -18.12 -5.11 0.02
CA ARG A 63 -18.76 -6.24 0.71
C ARG A 63 -18.95 -7.44 -0.21
N ILE A 64 -19.39 -7.21 -1.45
CA ILE A 64 -19.54 -8.24 -2.47
C ILE A 64 -18.20 -8.90 -2.76
N MET A 65 -17.15 -8.09 -3.01
CA MET A 65 -15.80 -8.60 -3.21
C MET A 65 -15.30 -9.42 -2.02
N LYS A 66 -15.56 -8.98 -0.78
CA LYS A 66 -15.17 -9.72 0.43
C LYS A 66 -15.92 -11.05 0.56
N ARG A 67 -17.25 -11.06 0.33
CA ARG A 67 -18.07 -12.29 0.37
C ARG A 67 -17.63 -13.31 -0.67
N ARG A 68 -17.25 -12.86 -1.87
CA ARG A 68 -16.80 -13.70 -3.00
C ARG A 68 -15.28 -13.93 -3.04
N GLY A 69 -14.51 -13.46 -2.06
CA GLY A 69 -13.05 -13.61 -2.03
C GLY A 69 -12.28 -12.91 -3.16
N LEU A 70 -12.87 -11.89 -3.80
CA LEU A 70 -12.27 -11.19 -4.94
C LEU A 70 -11.19 -10.21 -4.46
N THR A 71 -9.92 -10.58 -4.66
CA THR A 71 -8.76 -9.74 -4.30
C THR A 71 -8.00 -9.34 -5.56
N SER A 72 -7.74 -8.02 -5.72
CA SER A 72 -7.03 -7.50 -6.89
C SER A 72 -5.60 -8.05 -6.94
N THR A 73 -5.18 -8.50 -8.11
CA THR A 73 -3.81 -8.97 -8.39
C THR A 73 -2.75 -7.88 -8.20
N TYR A 74 -3.13 -6.61 -8.35
CA TYR A 74 -2.27 -5.45 -8.10
C TYR A 74 -2.19 -5.04 -6.63
N THR A 75 -2.71 -5.86 -5.70
CA THR A 75 -2.38 -5.71 -4.28
C THR A 75 -0.96 -6.22 -4.08
N ILE A 76 0.01 -5.51 -4.68
CA ILE A 76 1.42 -5.68 -4.40
C ILE A 76 1.57 -5.38 -2.91
N ALA A 77 2.20 -6.29 -2.18
CA ALA A 77 2.59 -6.03 -0.80
C ALA A 77 3.47 -4.78 -0.82
N HIS A 78 2.89 -3.64 -0.47
CA HIS A 78 3.69 -2.45 -0.23
C HIS A 78 4.59 -2.77 0.95
N PHE A 79 5.90 -2.68 0.74
CA PHE A 79 6.88 -2.70 1.81
C PHE A 79 6.47 -1.62 2.82
N LYS A 80 5.85 -2.04 3.92
CA LYS A 80 5.68 -1.19 5.09
C LYS A 80 7.04 -1.19 5.77
N GLY A 81 7.91 -0.26 5.37
CA GLY A 81 9.09 0.02 6.16
C GLY A 81 8.64 0.30 7.58
N GLN A 82 9.08 -0.52 8.53
CA GLN A 82 9.00 -0.14 9.93
C GLN A 82 9.77 1.18 10.03
N ARG A 83 9.06 2.29 10.29
CA ARG A 83 9.72 3.52 10.72
C ARG A 83 10.27 3.22 12.11
N THR A 84 11.52 2.77 12.17
CA THR A 84 12.34 3.00 13.35
C THR A 84 12.43 4.50 13.58
N ALA A 85 12.41 4.94 14.83
CA ALA A 85 12.64 6.33 15.15
C ALA A 85 14.00 6.76 14.57
N CYS A 86 14.04 7.94 13.96
CA CYS A 86 15.27 8.47 13.37
C CYS A 86 16.28 8.71 14.50
N ASN A 87 17.55 8.33 14.32
CA ASN A 87 18.66 8.64 15.24
C ASN A 87 18.66 7.96 16.63
N GLU A 88 18.27 6.68 16.77
CA GLU A 88 18.49 5.90 18.02
C GLU A 88 19.89 5.25 18.13
N ALA A 89 20.83 5.60 17.24
CA ALA A 89 22.18 5.08 17.32
C ALA A 89 22.88 5.61 18.58
N LYS A 90 23.57 4.74 19.33
CA LYS A 90 24.41 5.13 20.48
C LYS A 90 25.56 6.08 20.09
N THR A 91 25.93 6.09 18.81
CA THR A 91 26.98 6.94 18.25
C THR A 91 26.40 8.28 17.80
N ALA A 92 27.02 9.38 18.25
CA ALA A 92 26.62 10.72 17.83
C ALA A 92 26.77 10.89 16.31
N ASN A 93 25.75 11.46 15.66
CA ASN A 93 25.82 11.85 14.26
C ASN A 93 26.55 13.20 14.16
N VAL A 94 27.89 13.17 14.17
CA VAL A 94 28.73 14.38 14.15
C VAL A 94 28.53 15.21 12.87
N LEU A 95 28.26 14.54 11.74
CA LEU A 95 28.03 15.22 10.46
C LEU A 95 26.69 15.97 10.43
N ASP A 96 25.68 15.48 11.16
CA ASP A 96 24.32 16.00 11.23
C ASP A 96 23.70 16.43 9.88
N ARG A 97 23.96 15.66 8.81
CA ARG A 97 23.52 15.95 7.43
C ARG A 97 24.05 17.26 6.84
N THR A 98 25.15 17.77 7.38
CA THR A 98 25.89 18.89 6.81
C THR A 98 26.77 18.36 5.68
N PHE A 99 26.27 18.45 4.44
CA PHE A 99 26.97 17.91 3.25
C PHE A 99 27.84 18.94 2.52
N THR A 100 27.85 20.19 2.99
CA THR A 100 28.70 21.26 2.45
C THR A 100 29.87 21.43 3.42
N GLN A 101 31.07 21.16 2.95
CA GLN A 101 32.31 21.31 3.71
C GLN A 101 33.09 22.51 3.19
N GLU A 102 33.91 23.14 4.03
CA GLU A 102 34.72 24.30 3.63
C GLU A 102 36.12 23.90 3.17
N GLN A 103 36.60 22.73 3.61
CA GLN A 103 37.94 22.23 3.28
C GLN A 103 37.90 20.83 2.65
N PRO A 104 38.86 20.51 1.76
CA PRO A 104 39.00 19.15 1.24
C PRO A 104 39.32 18.16 2.36
N LEU A 105 38.86 16.91 2.22
CA LEU A 105 39.07 15.80 3.18
C LEU A 105 38.47 16.00 4.58
N GLU A 106 37.61 17.01 4.76
CA GLU A 106 36.94 17.28 6.04
C GLU A 106 35.90 16.21 6.40
N ALA A 107 35.17 15.70 5.40
CA ALA A 107 34.22 14.62 5.57
C ALA A 107 34.24 13.65 4.38
N ILE A 108 34.64 12.41 4.66
CA ILE A 108 34.70 11.32 3.69
C ILE A 108 33.52 10.37 3.93
N VAL A 109 32.78 10.06 2.88
CA VAL A 109 31.63 9.16 2.93
C VAL A 109 31.87 7.96 2.04
N THR A 110 31.44 6.79 2.52
CA THR A 110 31.44 5.55 1.74
C THR A 110 30.03 5.12 1.39
N ASP A 111 29.80 4.77 0.13
CA ASP A 111 28.52 4.18 -0.31
C ASP A 111 28.74 2.80 -0.93
N LEU A 112 27.92 1.82 -0.53
CA LEU A 112 27.94 0.47 -1.09
C LEU A 112 26.81 0.36 -2.11
N THR A 113 27.18 0.27 -3.38
CA THR A 113 26.24 0.14 -4.48
C THR A 113 26.47 -1.16 -5.25
N TYR A 114 25.48 -1.56 -6.05
CA TYR A 114 25.60 -2.74 -6.90
C TYR A 114 25.37 -2.35 -8.36
N VAL A 115 26.24 -2.86 -9.23
CA VAL A 115 26.21 -2.60 -10.67
C VAL A 115 26.02 -3.91 -11.41
N ARG A 116 25.16 -3.90 -12.42
CA ARG A 116 24.93 -5.08 -13.26
C ARG A 116 25.88 -5.06 -14.45
N VAL A 117 26.74 -6.07 -14.54
CA VAL A 117 27.63 -6.27 -15.70
C VAL A 117 27.22 -7.57 -16.38
N GLY A 118 26.62 -7.45 -17.57
CA GLY A 118 26.03 -8.57 -18.29
C GLY A 118 24.94 -9.28 -17.49
N LYS A 119 25.14 -10.57 -17.19
CA LYS A 119 24.19 -11.42 -16.44
C LYS A 119 24.50 -11.51 -14.94
N LYS A 120 25.51 -10.81 -14.43
CA LYS A 120 25.94 -10.89 -13.02
C LYS A 120 25.83 -9.53 -12.34
N TRP A 121 25.60 -9.58 -11.02
CA TRP A 121 25.63 -8.42 -10.14
C TRP A 121 27.01 -8.34 -9.50
N HIS A 122 27.57 -7.13 -9.48
CA HIS A 122 28.82 -6.80 -8.81
C HIS A 122 28.54 -5.74 -7.76
N TYR A 123 29.27 -5.80 -6.66
CA TYR A 123 29.18 -4.83 -5.58
C TYR A 123 30.41 -3.94 -5.66
N ILE A 124 30.21 -2.64 -5.47
CA ILE A 124 31.27 -1.65 -5.53
C ILE A 124 31.09 -0.73 -4.32
N CYS A 125 32.19 -0.47 -3.61
CA CYS A 125 32.22 0.55 -2.57
C CYS A 125 32.88 1.82 -3.13
N LEU A 126 32.17 2.94 -3.08
CA LEU A 126 32.65 4.26 -3.49
C LEU A 126 33.13 5.02 -2.28
N ILE A 127 34.33 5.60 -2.33
CA ILE A 127 34.83 6.55 -1.33
C ILE A 127 34.78 7.95 -1.93
N LEU A 128 34.01 8.84 -1.32
CA LEU A 128 33.72 10.18 -1.84
C LEU A 128 34.07 11.26 -0.82
N ASP A 129 34.72 12.33 -1.28
CA ASP A 129 34.94 13.55 -0.50
C ASP A 129 33.74 14.49 -0.65
N LEU A 130 33.13 14.92 0.47
CA LEU A 130 31.96 15.80 0.44
C LEU A 130 32.26 17.23 0.01
N PHE A 131 33.52 17.69 0.08
CA PHE A 131 33.89 19.06 -0.30
C PHE A 131 33.59 19.35 -1.78
N ASN A 132 34.16 18.56 -2.68
CA ASN A 132 34.04 18.73 -4.13
C ASN A 132 33.24 17.61 -4.82
N ARG A 133 32.77 16.61 -4.06
CA ARG A 133 32.10 15.39 -4.55
C ARG A 133 32.96 14.53 -5.47
N GLU A 134 34.27 14.63 -5.33
CA GLU A 134 35.20 13.79 -6.08
C GLU A 134 35.23 12.36 -5.51
N ILE A 135 35.30 11.39 -6.41
CA ILE A 135 35.47 9.98 -6.05
C ILE A 135 36.97 9.75 -5.85
N MET A 136 37.36 9.54 -4.61
CA MET A 136 38.75 9.32 -4.25
C MET A 136 39.24 7.91 -4.55
N ALA A 137 38.38 6.91 -4.33
CA ALA A 137 38.75 5.51 -4.51
C ALA A 137 37.53 4.62 -4.74
N LEU A 138 37.81 3.46 -5.34
CA LEU A 138 36.88 2.36 -5.54
C LEU A 138 37.44 1.12 -4.85
N CYS A 139 36.62 0.45 -4.04
CA CYS A 139 36.94 -0.87 -3.51
C CYS A 139 36.09 -1.91 -4.26
N GLN A 140 36.76 -2.92 -4.81
CA GLN A 140 36.16 -4.05 -5.55
C GLN A 140 36.24 -5.34 -4.75
#